data_AF-A0A4Y8XUS1-F1
#
_entry.id   AF-A0A4Y8XUS1-F1
#
_cell.length_a   1.000
_cell.length_b   1.000
_cell.length_c   1.000
_cell.angle_alpha   90.00
_cell.angle_beta   90.00
_cell.angle_gamma   90.00
#
_symmetry.space_group_name_H-M   'P 1'
#
loop_
_entity.id
_entity.type
_entity.pdbx_description
1 polymer ?
#
loop_
_entity_poly.entity_id
_entity_poly.type
_entity_poly.pdbx_seq_one_letter_code
_entity_poly.pdbx_strand_id
1 'polypeptide(L)' 'MIKRSLSAASKPDVTCPEALEGKAGVTTRCTLTAADGSTLGVTVTVSAVGGDNVDLDIKADDPPTPAS' A
#
# COMPACT_ATOMS: atom_id res chain seq x y z
N MET A 1 15.01 34.76 -2.87
CA MET A 1 14.60 33.45 -3.40
C MET A 1 14.53 32.43 -2.27
N ILE A 2 13.48 32.46 -1.46
CA ILE A 2 13.25 31.45 -0.41
C ILE A 2 12.54 30.23 -1.05
N LYS A 3 13.34 29.36 -1.66
CA LYS A 3 12.92 28.02 -2.10
C LYS A 3 12.72 27.18 -0.84
N ARG A 4 11.60 27.39 -0.13
CA ARG A 4 11.16 26.48 0.94
C ARG A 4 10.81 25.16 0.27
N SER A 5 11.81 24.30 0.10
CA SER A 5 11.60 22.89 -0.20
C SER A 5 10.83 22.33 0.98
N LEU A 6 9.51 22.18 0.82
CA LEU A 6 8.73 21.33 1.72
C LEU A 6 9.38 19.95 1.61
N SER A 7 10.00 19.52 2.71
CA SER A 7 10.50 18.17 2.90
C SER A 7 9.42 17.23 2.38
N ALA A 8 9.74 16.48 1.31
CA ALA A 8 8.84 15.47 0.80
C ALA A 8 8.51 14.56 1.98
N ALA A 9 7.25 14.58 2.44
CA ALA A 9 6.74 13.49 3.25
C ALA A 9 6.92 12.26 2.37
N SER A 10 7.98 11.50 2.65
CA SER A 10 8.37 10.33 1.89
C SER A 10 7.15 9.42 1.80
N LYS A 11 6.53 9.41 0.63
CA LYS A 11 5.30 8.66 0.40
C LYS A 11 5.69 7.20 0.44
N PRO A 12 5.06 6.38 1.29
CA PRO A 12 5.31 4.95 1.26
C PRO A 12 4.97 4.43 -0.13
N ASP A 13 5.85 3.60 -0.68
CA ASP A 13 5.63 2.89 -1.93
C ASP A 13 4.92 1.57 -1.63
N VAL A 14 3.89 1.22 -2.40
CA VAL A 14 3.22 -0.08 -2.26
C VAL A 14 3.38 -0.83 -3.57
N THR A 15 4.14 -1.90 -3.54
CA THR A 15 4.39 -2.77 -4.69
C THR A 15 3.63 -4.08 -4.50
N CYS A 16 2.74 -4.40 -5.43
CA CYS A 16 2.05 -5.69 -5.50
C CYS A 16 2.73 -6.58 -6.55
N PRO A 17 2.99 -7.87 -6.27
CA PRO A 17 3.62 -8.79 -7.23
C PRO A 17 2.70 -9.11 -8.42
N GLU A 18 1.39 -9.01 -8.21
CA GLU A 18 0.37 -9.20 -9.21
C GLU A 18 -0.52 -7.96 -9.28
N ALA A 19 -1.06 -7.69 -10.47
CA ALA A 19 -2.08 -6.67 -10.64
C ALA A 19 -3.35 -7.12 -9.90
N LEU A 20 -3.99 -6.19 -9.19
CA LEU A 20 -5.27 -6.46 -8.53
C LEU A 20 -6.32 -6.73 -9.59
N GLU A 21 -6.85 -7.95 -9.60
CA GLU A 21 -8.01 -8.28 -10.41
C GLU A 21 -9.21 -7.49 -9.88
N GLY A 22 -9.90 -6.75 -10.76
CA GLY A 22 -11.12 -6.01 -10.44
C GLY A 22 -12.30 -6.93 -10.22
N LYS A 23 -12.19 -7.87 -9.26
CA LYS A 23 -13.19 -8.87 -8.93
C LYS A 23 -13.32 -8.95 -7.41
N ALA A 24 -14.56 -8.82 -6.92
CA ALA A 24 -14.85 -8.95 -5.51
C ALA A 24 -14.44 -10.33 -4.97
N GLY A 25 -13.84 -10.33 -3.78
CA GLY A 25 -13.33 -11.51 -3.09
C GLY A 25 -11.88 -11.89 -3.42
N VAL A 26 -11.19 -11.13 -4.29
CA VAL A 26 -9.76 -11.36 -4.58
C VAL A 26 -8.91 -10.76 -3.47
N THR A 27 -7.94 -11.52 -2.98
CA THR A 27 -6.95 -11.09 -2.00
C THR A 27 -5.56 -11.19 -2.60
N THR A 28 -4.80 -10.11 -2.52
CA THR A 28 -3.41 -10.04 -2.99
C THR A 28 -2.52 -9.53 -1.87
N ARG A 29 -1.36 -10.16 -1.71
CA ARG A 29 -0.36 -9.70 -0.76
C ARG A 29 0.61 -8.76 -1.47
N CYS A 30 0.73 -7.54 -0.96
CA CYS A 30 1.63 -6.51 -1.45
C CYS A 30 2.68 -6.17 -0.39
N THR A 31 3.72 -5.46 -0.80
CA THR A 31 4.78 -4.99 0.07
C THR A 31 4.74 -3.48 0.11
N LEU A 32 4.53 -2.93 1.30
CA LEU A 32 4.68 -1.51 1.58
C LEU A 32 6.13 -1.25 1.96
N THR A 33 6.77 -0.33 1.26
CA THR A 33 8.11 0.19 1.56
C THR A 33 7.95 1.60 2.11
N ALA A 34 8.29 1.77 3.38
CA ALA A 34 8.22 3.05 4.06
C ALA A 34 9.41 3.94 3.68
N ALA A 35 9.26 5.22 4.05
CA ALA A 35 10.21 6.30 3.83
C ALA A 35 11.65 6.02 4.27
N ASP A 36 11.77 5.30 5.37
CA ASP A 36 12.98 4.92 6.08
C ASP A 36 13.62 3.65 5.49
N GLY A 37 13.00 3.05 4.48
CA GLY A 37 13.42 1.79 3.86
C GLY A 37 12.86 0.54 4.55
N SER A 38 12.07 0.70 5.62
CA SER A 38 11.37 -0.42 6.26
C SER A 38 10.36 -1.03 5.28
N THR A 39 10.25 -2.36 5.27
CA THR A 39 9.23 -3.05 4.46
C THR A 39 8.20 -3.75 5.35
N LEU A 40 6.95 -3.74 4.91
CA LEU A 40 5.80 -4.31 5.61
C LEU A 40 4.93 -5.06 4.61
N GLY A 41 4.61 -6.31 4.92
CA GLY A 41 3.58 -7.03 4.18
C GLY A 41 2.21 -6.39 4.43
N VAL A 42 1.46 -6.16 3.36
CA VAL A 42 0.06 -5.71 3.43
C VAL A 42 -0.79 -6.66 2.61
N THR A 43 -1.94 -7.03 3.15
CA THR A 43 -2.95 -7.81 2.44
C THR A 43 -4.01 -6.86 1.92
N VAL A 44 -4.17 -6.82 0.60
CA VAL A 44 -5.18 -6.04 -0.10
C VAL A 44 -6.30 -6.97 -0.53
N THR A 45 -7.53 -6.66 -0.15
CA THR A 45 -8.72 -7.45 -0.47
C THR A 45 -9.68 -6.59 -1.27
N VAL A 46 -10.18 -7.10 -2.39
CA VAL A 46 -11.21 -6.45 -3.17
C VAL A 46 -12.57 -6.78 -2.56
N SER A 47 -13.15 -5.84 -1.81
CA SER A 47 -14.42 -6.05 -1.10
C SER A 47 -15.60 -6.03 -2.07
N ALA A 48 -15.60 -5.09 -3.02
CA ALA A 48 -16.68 -4.89 -3.98
C ALA A 48 -16.18 -4.22 -5.25
N VAL A 49 -16.89 -4.42 -6.36
CA VAL A 49 -16.63 -3.77 -7.64
C VAL A 49 -17.95 -3.19 -8.13
N GLY A 50 -17.98 -1.89 -8.41
CA GLY A 50 -19.19 -1.17 -8.79
C GLY A 50 -18.92 -0.13 -9.87
N GLY A 51 -19.43 -0.38 -11.08
CA GLY A 51 -19.15 0.45 -12.24
C GLY A 51 -17.65 0.51 -12.51
N ASP A 52 -17.09 1.72 -12.48
CA ASP A 52 -15.65 1.98 -12.66
C ASP A 52 -14.87 2.05 -11.33
N ASN A 53 -15.53 1.83 -10.19
CA ASN A 53 -14.91 1.91 -8.86
C ASN A 53 -14.74 0.52 -8.23
N VAL A 54 -13.65 0.36 -7.47
CA VAL A 54 -13.33 -0.85 -6.72
C VAL A 54 -13.14 -0.48 -5.25
N ASP A 55 -13.84 -1.17 -4.37
CA ASP A 55 -13.67 -1.05 -2.93
C ASP A 55 -12.58 -2.03 -2.46
N LEU A 56 -11.61 -1.50 -1.72
CA LEU A 56 -10.40 -2.21 -1.32
C LEU A 56 -10.25 -2.15 0.20
N ASP A 57 -10.22 -3.30 0.87
CA ASP A 57 -9.83 -3.43 2.27
C ASP A 57 -8.33 -3.73 2.35
N ILE A 58 -7.57 -2.84 3.00
CA ILE A 58 -6.12 -2.95 3.12
C ILE A 58 -5.75 -3.19 4.58
N LYS A 59 -5.14 -4.35 4.85
CA LYS A 59 -4.71 -4.76 6.17
C LYS A 59 -3.20 -4.93 6.22
N ALA A 60 -2.54 -4.17 7.08
CA ALA A 60 -1.13 -4.40 7.38
C ALA A 60 -0.95 -5.71 8.16
N ASP A 61 0.09 -6.47 7.84
CA ASP A 61 0.55 -7.57 8.68
C ASP A 61 1.00 -7.00 10.04
N ASP A 62 0.62 -7.66 11.14
CA ASP A 62 0.95 -7.24 12.51
C ASP A 62 2.13 -8.05 13.08
N PRO A 63 3.03 -7.46 13.89
CA PRO A 63 3.39 -6.04 13.97
C PRO A 63 4.47 -5.68 12.92
N PRO A 64 4.62 -4.39 12.57
CA PRO A 64 5.75 -3.96 11.74
C PRO A 64 7.04 -4.39 12.41
N THR A 65 7.85 -5.22 11.76
CA THR A 65 9.23 -5.40 12.17
C THR A 65 9.88 -4.02 12.12
N PRO A 66 10.25 -3.41 13.27
CA PRO A 66 10.94 -2.14 13.23
C PRO A 66 12.26 -2.36 12.50
N ALA A 67 12.56 -1.53 11.50
CA ALA A 67 13.93 -1.48 10.98
C ALA A 67 14.85 -1.21 12.16
N SER A 68 15.71 -2.18 12.45
CA SER A 68 16.79 -2.06 13.43
C SER A 68 17.98 -1.36 12.80
#